data_AF-A0A8E2IUY0-F1
#
_entry.id   AF-A0A8E2IUY0-F1
#
_cell.length_a   1.000
_cell.length_b   1.000
_cell.length_c   1.000
_cell.angle_alpha   90.00
_cell.angle_beta   90.00
_cell.angle_gamma   90.00
#
_symmetry.space_group_name_H-M   'P 1'
#
loop_
_entity.id
_entity.type
_entity.pdbx_description
1 polymer ?
#
loop_
_entity_poly.entity_id
_entity_poly.type
_entity_poly.pdbx_seq_one_letter_code
_entity_poly.pdbx_strand_id
1 'polypeptide(L)' 'MVLSAATGRLSYSATGDLAMVPTAANGQPAAAEYHRADDNLMRAHSVHILTLGATGIAAMTVFLDPSLFSSFGLPSTR' A
#
# COMPACT_ATOMS: atom_id res chain seq x y z
N MET A 1 11.84 -2.05 32.79
CA MET A 1 11.50 -1.40 31.51
C MET A 1 12.16 -2.22 30.42
N VAL A 2 11.42 -3.17 29.83
CA VAL A 2 11.95 -4.11 28.83
C VAL A 2 11.51 -3.58 27.47
N LEU A 3 12.47 -3.21 26.62
CA LEU A 3 12.22 -2.86 25.23
C LEU A 3 11.87 -4.16 24.49
N SER A 4 10.60 -4.32 24.10
CA SER A 4 10.18 -5.39 23.19
C SER A 4 10.60 -5.01 21.77
N ALA A 5 11.73 -5.54 21.31
CA ALA A 5 12.07 -5.50 19.90
C ALA A 5 11.12 -6.48 19.16
N ALA A 6 10.13 -5.95 18.44
CA ALA A 6 9.37 -6.74 17.49
C ALA A 6 10.32 -7.14 16.36
N THR A 7 10.78 -8.40 16.37
CA THR A 7 11.51 -9.00 15.25
C THR A 7 10.54 -9.14 14.07
N GLY A 8 10.41 -8.09 13.26
CA GLY A 8 9.75 -8.18 11.96
C GLY A 8 10.62 -9.03 11.03
N ARG A 9 10.16 -10.22 10.66
CA ARG A 9 10.77 -10.97 9.57
C ARG A 9 10.40 -10.27 8.26
N LEU A 10 11.40 -9.81 7.51
CA LEU A 10 11.18 -9.40 6.12
C LEU A 10 10.81 -10.65 5.32
N SER A 11 9.52 -10.86 5.08
CA SER A 11 9.05 -11.83 4.09
C SER A 11 9.07 -11.17 2.73
N TYR A 12 9.93 -11.64 1.84
CA TYR A 12 9.85 -11.28 0.42
C TYR A 12 8.68 -12.06 -0.19
N SER A 13 7.71 -11.35 -0.76
CA SER A 13 6.61 -11.98 -1.50
C SER A 13 7.15 -12.57 -2.80
N ALA A 14 6.56 -13.63 -3.34
CA ALA A 14 6.99 -14.11 -4.66
C ALA A 14 6.77 -13.01 -5.71
N THR A 15 7.53 -13.06 -6.80
CA THR A 15 7.30 -12.17 -7.94
C THR A 15 5.86 -12.33 -8.42
N GLY A 16 5.08 -11.24 -8.44
CA GLY A 16 3.67 -11.24 -8.83
C GLY A 16 2.67 -11.36 -7.68
N ASP A 17 3.13 -11.38 -6.43
CA ASP A 17 2.27 -11.37 -5.24
C ASP A 17 1.87 -9.95 -4.80
N LEU A 18 2.45 -8.92 -5.41
CA LEU A 18 2.19 -7.52 -5.10
C LEU A 18 1.98 -6.74 -6.39
N ALA A 19 0.94 -5.90 -6.42
CA ALA A 19 0.71 -4.94 -7.49
C ALA A 19 0.52 -3.53 -6.93
N MET A 20 1.20 -2.56 -7.54
CA MET A 20 1.04 -1.14 -7.24
C MET A 20 0.26 -0.47 -8.37
N VAL A 21 -0.89 0.11 -8.05
CA VAL A 21 -1.76 0.80 -9.01
C VAL A 21 -1.71 2.31 -8.75
N PRO A 22 -1.25 3.13 -9.70
CA PRO A 22 -1.24 4.58 -9.54
C PRO A 22 -2.66 5.15 -9.30
N THR A 23 -2.76 6.10 -8.38
CA THR A 23 -3.98 6.88 -8.07
C THR A 23 -3.60 8.26 -7.54
N ALA A 24 -4.56 9.03 -7.04
CA ALA A 24 -4.31 10.34 -6.42
C ALA A 24 -5.18 10.53 -5.18
N ALA A 25 -4.63 11.19 -4.17
CA ALA A 25 -5.34 11.54 -2.94
C ALA A 25 -5.24 13.05 -2.70
N ASN A 26 -6.35 13.78 -2.78
CA ASN A 26 -6.38 15.24 -2.57
C ASN A 26 -5.32 16.01 -3.40
N GLY A 27 -5.10 15.62 -4.65
CA GLY A 27 -4.10 16.21 -5.54
C GLY A 27 -2.66 15.75 -5.31
N GLN A 28 -2.39 14.88 -4.32
CA GLN A 28 -1.09 14.25 -4.12
C GLN A 28 -0.99 12.94 -4.91
N PRO A 29 0.20 12.59 -5.43
CA PRO A 29 0.44 11.28 -6.01
C PRO A 29 0.21 10.18 -4.97
N ALA A 30 -0.46 9.11 -5.38
CA ALA A 30 -0.68 7.96 -4.52
C ALA A 30 -0.59 6.64 -5.32
N ALA A 31 -0.43 5.54 -4.60
CA ALA A 31 -0.51 4.20 -5.17
C ALA A 31 -1.34 3.29 -4.26
N ALA A 32 -2.23 2.51 -4.86
CA ALA A 32 -2.97 1.46 -4.18
C ALA A 32 -2.23 0.13 -4.34
N GLU A 33 -1.95 -0.51 -3.22
CA GLU A 33 -1.27 -1.80 -3.15
C GLU A 33 -2.30 -2.93 -3.06
N TYR A 34 -2.14 -3.94 -3.91
CA TYR A 34 -2.88 -5.19 -3.82
C TYR A 34 -1.92 -6.33 -3.52
N HIS A 35 -2.36 -7.27 -2.68
CA HIS A 35 -1.62 -8.50 -2.37
C HIS A 35 -2.34 -9.71 -2.95
N ARG A 36 -1.58 -10.68 -3.45
CA ARG A 36 -2.11 -11.99 -3.81
C ARG A 36 -2.48 -12.75 -2.54
N ALA A 37 -3.69 -13.28 -2.54
CA ALA A 37 -4.17 -14.17 -1.50
C ALA A 37 -4.17 -15.63 -1.98
N ASP A 38 -4.52 -16.55 -1.08
CA ASP A 38 -4.45 -18.01 -1.32
C ASP A 38 -5.30 -18.49 -2.50
N ASP A 39 -6.35 -17.74 -2.86
CA ASP A 39 -7.20 -18.02 -4.02
C ASP A 39 -6.70 -17.40 -5.33
N ASN A 40 -5.45 -16.90 -5.34
CA ASN A 40 -4.78 -16.23 -6.46
C ASN A 40 -5.41 -14.90 -6.92
N LEU A 41 -6.38 -14.34 -6.19
CA LEU A 41 -6.91 -13.01 -6.47
C LEU A 41 -6.05 -11.93 -5.81
N MET A 42 -5.91 -10.78 -6.49
CA MET A 42 -5.23 -9.62 -5.92
C MET A 42 -6.22 -8.84 -5.06
N ARG A 43 -6.05 -8.82 -3.73
CA ARG A 43 -6.93 -8.13 -2.80
C ARG A 43 -6.37 -6.77 -2.40
N ALA A 44 -7.26 -5.79 -2.27
CA ALA A 44 -6.94 -4.47 -1.73
C ALA A 44 -6.26 -4.59 -0.37
N HIS A 45 -5.11 -3.91 -0.20
CA HIS A 45 -4.32 -3.95 1.03
C HIS A 45 -4.15 -2.55 1.63
N SER A 46 -3.51 -1.64 0.89
CA SER A 46 -3.14 -0.32 1.41
C SER A 46 -3.16 0.76 0.34
N VAL A 47 -3.25 2.03 0.79
CA VAL A 47 -3.05 3.21 -0.07
C VAL A 47 -1.87 4.01 0.44
N HIS A 48 -0.90 4.24 -0.43
CA HIS A 48 0.34 4.96 -0.14
C HIS A 48 0.25 6.35 -0.75
N ILE A 49 0.20 7.39 0.08
CA ILE A 49 0.22 8.78 -0.37
C ILE A 49 1.64 9.30 -0.29
N LEU A 50 2.12 9.88 -1.39
CA LEU A 50 3.46 10.44 -1.50
C LEU A 50 3.39 11.95 -1.33
N THR A 51 4.14 12.47 -0.37
CA THR A 51 4.38 13.90 -0.23
C THR A 51 5.69 14.23 -0.92
N LEU A 52 5.64 15.11 -1.92
CA LEU A 52 6.81 15.55 -2.67
C LEU A 52 7.47 16.76 -2.00
N GLY A 53 8.80 16.75 -1.94
CA GLY A 53 9.64 17.89 -1.60
C GLY A 53 10.38 18.43 -2.83
N ALA A 54 11.35 19.32 -2.62
CA ALA A 54 12.03 20.05 -3.69
C ALA A 54 12.80 19.17 -4.69
N THR A 55 13.29 18.01 -4.27
CA THR A 55 14.14 17.12 -5.09
C THR A 55 13.64 15.68 -5.16
N GLY A 56 12.47 15.35 -4.58
CA GLY A 56 11.98 13.98 -4.54
C GLY A 56 10.86 13.75 -3.53
N ILE A 57 10.67 12.51 -3.10
CA ILE A 57 9.69 12.13 -2.07
C ILE A 57 10.22 12.55 -0.70
N ALA A 58 9.51 13.44 -0.03
CA ALA A 58 9.84 13.90 1.32
C ALA A 58 9.22 13.00 2.40
N ALA A 59 8.04 12.44 2.14
CA ALA A 59 7.37 11.52 3.05
C ALA A 59 6.43 10.57 2.28
N MET A 60 6.12 9.44 2.93
CA MET A 60 5.07 8.52 2.49
C MET A 60 4.18 8.20 3.69
N THR A 61 2.87 8.41 3.52
CA THR A 61 1.86 8.00 4.50
C THR A 61 1.13 6.79 3.96
N VAL A 62 1.05 5.72 4.76
CA VAL A 62 0.41 4.46 4.37
C VAL A 62 -0.87 4.27 5.18
N PHE A 63 -1.99 4.15 4.50
CA PHE A 63 -3.27 3.75 5.10
C PHE A 63 -3.46 2.26 4.85
N LEU A 64 -3.42 1.47 5.93
CA LEU A 64 -3.66 0.01 5.92
C LEU A 64 -5.16 -0.26 6.09
N ASP A 65 -5.97 0.24 5.16
CA ASP A 65 -7.43 0.11 5.20
C ASP A 65 -7.99 -0.16 3.79
N PRO A 66 -8.37 -1.42 3.48
CA PRO A 66 -8.95 -1.78 2.19
C PRO A 66 -10.28 -1.10 1.88
N SER A 67 -11.02 -0.61 2.89
CA SER A 67 -12.32 0.05 2.67
C SER A 67 -12.17 1.36 1.88
N LEU A 68 -11.00 2.00 1.96
CA LEU A 68 -10.69 3.24 1.26
C LEU A 68 -10.69 3.09 -0.26
N PHE A 69 -10.46 1.89 -0.80
CA PHE A 69 -10.34 1.66 -2.25
C PHE A 69 -11.58 2.14 -3.01
N SER A 70 -12.76 1.98 -2.41
CA SER A 70 -14.03 2.49 -2.97
C SER A 70 -14.02 4.02 -3.18
N SER A 71 -13.40 4.77 -2.26
CA SER A 71 -13.27 6.23 -2.35
C SER A 71 -12.30 6.67 -3.46
N PHE A 72 -11.39 5.78 -3.88
CA PHE A 72 -10.50 5.99 -5.02
C PHE A 72 -11.08 5.45 -6.34
N GLY A 73 -12.31 4.93 -6.36
CA GLY A 73 -12.91 4.29 -7.53
C GLY A 73 -12.24 2.97 -7.91
N LEU A 74 -11.57 2.32 -6.96
CA LEU A 74 -10.82 1.08 -7.15
C LEU A 74 -11.62 -0.11 -6.59
N PRO A 75 -11.58 -1.29 -7.25
CA PRO A 75 -12.26 -2.48 -6.75
C PRO A 75 -11.54 -3.07 -5.53
N SER A 76 -12.25 -3.85 -4.70
CA SER A 76 -11.64 -4.59 -3.58
C SER A 76 -10.79 -5.78 -4.02
N THR A 77 -10.97 -6.23 -5.27
CA THR A 77 -10.20 -7.32 -5.89
C THR A 77 -9.82 -6.97 -7.33
N ARG A 78 -8.67 -7.45 -7.80
CA ARG A 78 -8.20 -7.36 -9.18
C ARG A 78 -7.74 -8.71 -9.71
#